data_AF-A0A4R4BR06-F1
#
_entry.id   AF-A0A4R4BR06-F1
#
_cell.length_a   1.000
_cell.length_b   1.000
_cell.length_c   1.000
_cell.angle_alpha   90.00
_cell.angle_beta   90.00
_cell.angle_gamma   90.00
#
_symmetry.space_group_name_H-M   'P 1'
#
loop_
_entity.id
_entity.type
_entity.pdbx_description
1 polymer ?
#
loop_
_entity_poly.entity_id
_entity_poly.type
_entity_poly.pdbx_seq_one_letter_code
_entity_poly.pdbx_strand_id
1 'polypeptide(L)'
;MEIHNTTEDTVLQLVHEIYDAIEQEGKPDRPCTCYQCRLDTACYVLNRVPPRYVISSRGAARSESEFIERQQEDADIVSLIYEGINKISRSKRPHFPHTSAEQKPSHPILGPVFNIPTIIGRAFNGSNFEPMTDIDVELLSEGKRARMIDPNWQNPFHLVANTAGTFTFWPEPVPAKKVGLQHTFSFAVRIEAPGFETLLHYFEVSVTSEERAQWSFSLQRTHKLPDLYLFPPGGEDS
;
A
#
# COMPACT_ATOMS: atom_id res chain seq x y z
N MET A 1 -5.13 24.14 -14.14
CA MET A 1 -3.75 24.34 -13.65
C MET A 1 -3.58 23.33 -12.54
N GLU A 2 -2.65 22.40 -12.71
CA GLU A 2 -2.45 21.28 -11.80
C GLU A 2 -0.97 21.28 -11.40
N ILE A 3 -0.71 20.97 -10.13
CA ILE A 3 0.65 20.81 -9.63
C ILE A 3 1.18 19.48 -10.17
N HIS A 4 2.38 19.50 -10.76
CA HIS A 4 3.00 18.34 -11.38
C HIS A 4 4.48 18.24 -11.02
N ASN A 5 4.98 17.06 -10.70
CA ASN A 5 6.40 16.83 -10.39
C ASN A 5 7.16 16.34 -11.63
N THR A 6 7.97 17.19 -12.25
CA THR A 6 8.73 16.80 -13.45
C THR A 6 9.84 15.79 -13.14
N THR A 7 10.37 15.77 -11.91
CA THR A 7 11.34 14.75 -11.49
C THR A 7 10.74 13.35 -11.50
N GLU A 8 9.44 13.23 -11.19
CA GLU A 8 8.73 11.96 -11.23
C GLU A 8 8.69 11.37 -12.65
N ASP A 9 8.41 12.21 -13.65
CA ASP A 9 8.42 11.79 -15.06
C ASP A 9 9.80 11.27 -15.48
N THR A 10 10.85 12.05 -15.21
CA THR A 10 12.22 11.70 -15.58
C THR A 10 12.65 10.38 -14.93
N VAL A 11 12.39 10.20 -13.64
CA VAL A 11 12.74 8.97 -12.93
C VAL A 11 11.97 7.77 -13.49
N LEU A 12 10.66 7.91 -13.70
CA LEU A 12 9.84 6.83 -14.27
C LEU A 12 10.34 6.44 -15.67
N GLN A 13 10.63 7.43 -16.52
CA GLN A 13 11.15 7.19 -17.85
C GLN A 13 12.49 6.43 -17.81
N LEU A 14 13.48 6.92 -17.06
CA LEU A 14 14.81 6.31 -16.97
C LEU A 14 14.76 4.90 -16.36
N VAL A 15 13.92 4.69 -15.34
CA VAL A 15 13.69 3.35 -14.78
C VAL A 15 13.14 2.41 -15.85
N HIS A 16 12.15 2.83 -16.64
CA HIS A 16 11.60 2.00 -17.69
C HIS A 16 12.65 1.65 -18.75
N GLU A 17 13.40 2.64 -19.24
CA GLU A 17 14.47 2.45 -20.22
C GLU A 17 15.56 1.47 -19.74
N ILE A 18 16.05 1.63 -18.50
CA ILE A 18 17.09 0.76 -17.93
C ILE A 18 16.58 -0.68 -17.78
N TYR A 19 15.37 -0.87 -17.25
CA TYR A 19 14.79 -2.19 -17.11
C TYR A 19 14.48 -2.87 -18.45
N ASP A 20 14.06 -2.11 -19.46
CA ASP A 20 13.85 -2.62 -20.82
C ASP A 20 15.19 -3.07 -21.44
N ALA A 21 16.26 -2.31 -21.24
CA ALA A 21 17.60 -2.71 -21.68
C ALA A 21 18.07 -4.02 -20.98
N ILE A 22 17.88 -4.13 -19.66
CA ILE A 22 18.20 -5.36 -18.90
C ILE A 22 17.40 -6.57 -19.41
N GLU A 23 16.14 -6.36 -19.76
CA GLU A 23 15.27 -7.40 -20.31
C GLU A 23 15.72 -7.84 -21.71
N GLN A 24 16.09 -6.88 -22.56
CA GLN A 24 16.61 -7.14 -23.91
C GLN A 24 17.98 -7.84 -23.90
N GLU A 25 18.85 -7.54 -22.93
CA GLU A 25 20.13 -8.25 -22.76
C GLU A 25 19.94 -9.74 -22.49
N GLY A 26 18.80 -10.15 -21.90
CA GLY A 26 18.41 -11.55 -21.79
C GLY A 26 19.33 -12.42 -20.91
N LYS A 27 20.16 -11.81 -20.05
CA LYS A 27 21.07 -12.56 -19.16
C LYS A 27 20.29 -13.48 -18.20
N PRO A 28 20.76 -14.71 -17.96
CA PRO A 28 20.04 -15.66 -17.09
C PRO A 28 20.00 -15.21 -15.62
N ASP A 29 21.00 -14.48 -15.15
CA ASP A 29 21.09 -13.95 -13.77
C ASP A 29 20.60 -12.49 -13.65
N ARG A 30 19.71 -12.08 -14.55
CA ARG A 30 19.16 -10.71 -14.53
C ARG A 30 18.20 -10.51 -13.35
N PRO A 31 18.11 -9.28 -12.80
CA PRO A 31 17.08 -8.95 -11.82
C PRO A 31 15.67 -9.12 -12.42
N CYS A 32 14.67 -9.27 -11.55
CA CYS A 32 13.27 -9.31 -11.98
C CYS A 32 12.87 -7.97 -12.61
N THR A 33 12.26 -7.99 -13.79
CA THR A 33 11.87 -6.77 -14.54
C THR A 33 10.36 -6.51 -14.56
N CYS A 34 9.61 -7.12 -13.64
CA CYS A 34 8.17 -6.91 -13.53
C CYS A 34 7.82 -5.46 -13.18
N TYR A 35 6.57 -5.06 -13.44
CA TYR A 35 6.10 -3.71 -13.19
C TYR A 35 6.26 -3.28 -11.71
N GLN A 36 6.03 -4.18 -10.76
CA GLN A 36 6.20 -3.89 -9.34
C GLN A 36 7.66 -3.55 -8.98
N CYS A 37 8.65 -4.32 -9.48
CA CYS A 37 10.06 -4.03 -9.23
C CYS A 37 10.50 -2.69 -9.84
N ARG A 38 9.94 -2.32 -11.00
CA ARG A 38 10.15 -1.00 -11.61
C ARG A 38 9.61 0.11 -10.72
N LEU A 39 8.37 -0.02 -10.23
CA LEU A 39 7.78 0.97 -9.31
C LEU A 39 8.53 1.05 -7.97
N ASP A 40 8.96 -0.08 -7.41
CA ASP A 40 9.76 -0.11 -6.19
C ASP A 40 11.10 0.61 -6.37
N THR A 41 11.72 0.45 -7.54
CA THR A 41 12.95 1.16 -7.89
C THR A 41 12.69 2.66 -8.06
N ALA A 42 11.64 3.05 -8.78
CA ALA A 42 11.25 4.46 -8.91
C ALA A 42 10.99 5.10 -7.54
N CYS A 43 10.26 4.41 -6.65
CA CYS A 43 10.02 4.85 -5.28
C CYS A 43 11.31 4.97 -4.47
N TYR A 44 12.25 4.02 -4.61
CA TYR A 44 13.58 4.12 -3.99
C TYR A 44 14.31 5.39 -4.39
N VAL A 45 14.30 5.71 -5.70
CA VAL A 45 14.99 6.88 -6.27
C VAL A 45 14.29 8.18 -5.88
N LEU A 46 12.96 8.27 -6.03
CA LEU A 46 12.18 9.48 -5.74
C LEU A 46 12.30 9.94 -4.28
N ASN A 47 12.51 9.01 -3.34
CA ASN A 47 12.76 9.34 -1.94
C ASN A 47 14.19 9.86 -1.66
N ARG A 48 15.05 9.96 -2.69
CA ARG A 48 16.47 10.35 -2.59
C ARG A 48 16.85 11.51 -3.50
N VAL A 49 15.94 11.94 -4.37
CA VAL A 49 16.15 13.07 -5.29
C VAL A 49 15.21 14.23 -4.95
N PRO A 50 15.63 15.50 -5.14
CA PRO A 50 14.77 16.64 -4.88
C PRO A 50 13.60 16.69 -5.90
N PRO A 51 12.35 16.93 -5.44
CA PRO A 51 11.22 17.06 -6.35
C PRO A 51 11.23 18.42 -7.05
N ARG A 52 10.71 18.48 -8.29
CA ARG A 52 10.57 19.71 -9.07
C ARG A 52 9.13 19.90 -9.50
N TYR A 53 8.42 20.79 -8.80
CA TYR A 53 6.99 21.03 -9.05
C TYR A 53 6.73 22.21 -10.00
N VAL A 54 5.80 22.03 -10.93
CA VAL A 54 5.32 23.05 -11.86
C VAL A 54 3.79 23.13 -11.86
N ILE A 55 3.24 24.31 -12.19
CA ILE A 55 1.78 24.57 -12.19
C ILE A 55 1.18 24.54 -13.63
N SER A 56 2.03 24.55 -14.66
CA SER A 56 1.61 24.43 -16.07
C SER A 56 2.70 23.80 -16.95
N SER A 57 2.30 23.13 -18.03
CA SER A 57 3.18 22.58 -19.07
C SER A 57 4.14 23.62 -19.68
N ARG A 58 3.74 24.91 -19.69
CA ARG A 58 4.60 26.02 -20.12
C ARG A 58 5.77 26.30 -19.16
N GLY A 59 5.62 25.99 -17.88
CA GLY A 59 6.70 26.07 -16.89
C GLY A 59 7.76 24.99 -17.11
N ALA A 60 7.33 23.76 -17.43
CA ALA A 60 8.21 22.65 -17.77
C ALA A 60 9.05 22.90 -19.04
N ALA A 61 8.45 23.55 -20.06
CA ALA A 61 9.15 23.90 -21.30
C ALA A 61 10.28 24.94 -21.12
N ARG A 62 10.24 25.77 -20.07
CA ARG A 62 11.29 26.77 -19.81
C ARG A 62 12.51 26.18 -19.09
N SER A 63 12.35 25.02 -18.46
CA SER A 63 13.42 24.31 -17.79
C SER A 63 14.46 23.72 -18.76
N GLU A 64 14.21 23.73 -20.08
CA GLU A 64 15.14 23.20 -21.12
C GLU A 64 16.46 23.98 -21.24
N SER A 65 16.55 25.16 -20.59
CA SER A 65 17.69 26.08 -20.76
C SER A 65 18.98 25.64 -20.05
N GLU A 66 18.96 24.59 -19.22
CA GLU A 66 20.08 24.12 -18.39
C GLU A 66 20.50 22.68 -18.76
N PHE A 67 20.96 22.51 -20.00
CA PHE A 67 21.31 21.19 -20.55
C PHE A 67 22.42 20.45 -19.77
N ILE A 68 23.42 21.15 -19.26
CA ILE A 68 24.54 20.55 -18.52
C ILE A 68 24.11 20.08 -17.13
N GLU A 69 23.33 20.91 -16.41
CA GLU A 69 22.83 20.56 -15.08
C GLU A 69 21.89 19.35 -15.16
N ARG A 70 21.03 19.30 -16.19
CA ARG A 70 20.19 18.13 -16.48
C ARG A 70 20.99 16.85 -16.70
N GLN A 71 22.10 16.90 -17.45
CA GLN A 71 22.93 15.72 -17.67
C GLN A 71 23.55 15.19 -16.37
N GLN A 72 23.96 16.08 -15.47
CA GLN A 72 24.49 15.70 -14.17
C GLN A 72 23.39 15.08 -13.30
N GLU A 73 22.21 15.70 -13.26
CA GLU A 73 21.04 15.17 -12.56
C GLU A 73 20.62 13.79 -13.07
N ASP A 74 20.60 13.59 -14.39
CA ASP A 74 20.27 12.30 -15.00
C ASP A 74 21.30 11.23 -14.63
N ALA A 75 22.61 11.56 -14.62
CA ALA A 75 23.65 10.63 -14.22
C ALA A 75 23.53 10.22 -12.74
N ASP A 76 23.18 11.16 -11.87
CA ASP A 76 22.93 10.89 -10.45
C ASP A 76 21.69 10.01 -10.26
N ILE A 77 20.60 10.29 -10.99
CA ILE A 77 19.39 9.45 -11.01
C ILE A 77 19.72 8.03 -11.48
N VAL A 78 20.45 7.88 -12.58
CA VAL A 78 20.85 6.56 -13.12
C VAL A 78 21.66 5.77 -12.09
N SER A 79 22.59 6.42 -11.39
CA SER A 79 23.37 5.77 -10.33
C SER A 79 22.47 5.24 -9.21
N LEU A 80 21.50 6.06 -8.75
CA LEU A 80 20.50 5.64 -7.76
C LEU A 80 19.57 4.54 -8.26
N ILE A 81 19.25 4.51 -9.56
CA ILE A 81 18.45 3.44 -10.17
C ILE A 81 19.18 2.10 -10.02
N TYR A 82 20.48 2.03 -10.36
CA TYR A 82 21.25 0.79 -10.21
C TYR A 82 21.39 0.34 -8.75
N GLU A 83 21.55 1.27 -7.81
CA GLU A 83 21.48 0.95 -6.38
C GLU A 83 20.11 0.39 -5.98
N GLY A 84 19.04 1.03 -6.44
CA GLY A 84 17.66 0.58 -6.22
C GLY A 84 17.45 -0.83 -6.75
N ILE A 85 17.82 -1.11 -8.00
CA ILE A 85 17.75 -2.44 -8.61
C ILE A 85 18.44 -3.49 -7.72
N ASN A 86 19.65 -3.19 -7.25
CA ASN A 86 20.41 -4.09 -6.36
C ASN A 86 19.74 -4.31 -5.00
N LYS A 87 19.06 -3.28 -4.46
CA LYS A 87 18.35 -3.40 -3.19
C LYS A 87 17.06 -4.22 -3.34
N ILE A 88 16.27 -3.92 -4.38
CA ILE A 88 14.99 -4.59 -4.65
C ILE A 88 15.20 -6.05 -5.04
N SER A 89 16.25 -6.37 -5.80
CA SER A 89 16.55 -7.75 -6.21
C SER A 89 16.81 -8.69 -5.03
N ARG A 90 17.33 -8.16 -3.91
CA ARG A 90 17.61 -8.89 -2.67
C ARG A 90 16.39 -9.02 -1.74
N SER A 91 15.35 -8.21 -1.93
CA SER A 91 14.20 -8.12 -1.03
C SER A 91 12.91 -7.87 -1.80
N LYS A 92 12.58 -8.82 -2.69
CA LYS A 92 11.35 -8.76 -3.50
C LYS A 92 10.10 -8.82 -2.61
N ARG A 93 9.03 -8.14 -3.02
CA ARG A 93 7.73 -8.20 -2.34
C ARG A 93 7.22 -9.64 -2.27
N PRO A 94 6.97 -10.21 -1.08
CA PRO A 94 6.67 -11.64 -0.95
C PRO A 94 5.28 -12.06 -1.45
N HIS A 95 4.31 -11.14 -1.48
CA HIS A 95 2.90 -11.45 -1.80
C HIS A 95 2.49 -11.10 -3.24
N PHE A 96 3.45 -10.73 -4.10
CA PHE A 96 3.20 -10.45 -5.52
C PHE A 96 3.87 -11.52 -6.40
N PRO A 97 3.17 -12.03 -7.43
CA PRO A 97 3.80 -12.89 -8.42
C PRO A 97 4.73 -12.07 -9.32
N HIS A 98 6.04 -12.31 -9.20
CA HIS A 98 7.09 -11.61 -9.96
C HIS A 98 7.20 -12.09 -11.42
N THR A 99 6.15 -11.86 -12.21
CA THR A 99 6.08 -12.23 -13.64
C THR A 99 6.01 -11.00 -14.53
N SER A 100 6.61 -11.07 -15.72
CA SER A 100 6.64 -9.95 -16.70
C SER A 100 5.25 -9.57 -17.24
N ALA A 101 4.24 -10.43 -17.02
CA ALA A 101 2.87 -10.24 -17.47
C ALA A 101 2.02 -9.35 -16.53
N GLU A 102 2.55 -8.98 -15.35
CA GLU A 102 1.89 -7.98 -14.50
C GLU A 102 1.96 -6.61 -15.17
N GLN A 103 0.96 -6.32 -16.00
CA GLN A 103 0.65 -4.97 -16.42
C GLN A 103 -0.02 -4.23 -15.26
N LYS A 104 0.11 -2.90 -15.28
CA LYS A 104 -0.63 -1.91 -14.48
C LYS A 104 -1.98 -2.48 -14.01
N PRO A 105 -2.33 -2.39 -12.70
CA PRO A 105 -3.45 -3.12 -12.09
C PRO A 105 -4.66 -3.16 -13.02
N SER A 106 -4.97 -4.37 -13.51
CA SER A 106 -6.01 -4.60 -14.49
C SER A 106 -7.37 -4.51 -13.81
N HIS A 107 -8.20 -3.61 -14.35
CA HIS A 107 -9.61 -3.36 -14.04
C HIS A 107 -9.87 -2.36 -12.91
N PRO A 108 -10.01 -1.05 -13.23
CA PRO A 108 -10.90 -0.22 -12.42
C PRO A 108 -12.29 -0.89 -12.41
N ILE A 109 -12.86 -1.09 -11.23
CA ILE A 109 -14.27 -1.48 -11.12
C ILE A 109 -15.06 -0.43 -11.90
N LEU A 110 -15.71 -0.85 -12.98
CA LEU A 110 -16.45 0.05 -13.86
C LEU A 110 -17.80 0.35 -13.24
N GLY A 111 -18.09 1.64 -13.09
CA GLY A 111 -19.34 2.13 -12.53
C GLY A 111 -19.26 2.46 -11.04
N PRO A 112 -20.39 2.84 -10.43
CA PRO A 112 -20.43 3.31 -9.05
C PRO A 112 -19.98 2.24 -8.07
N VAL A 113 -19.29 2.64 -7.00
CA VAL A 113 -18.79 1.72 -5.97
C VAL A 113 -18.87 2.32 -4.57
N PHE A 114 -18.99 1.46 -3.57
CA PHE A 114 -18.74 1.78 -2.18
C PHE A 114 -17.25 1.64 -1.87
N ASN A 115 -16.59 2.78 -1.69
CA ASN A 115 -15.18 2.83 -1.28
C ASN A 115 -15.09 2.63 0.24
N ILE A 116 -14.80 1.39 0.66
CA ILE A 116 -14.61 1.07 2.08
C ILE A 116 -13.35 1.80 2.57
N PRO A 117 -13.43 2.57 3.67
CA PRO A 117 -12.27 3.27 4.22
C PRO A 117 -11.23 2.27 4.73
N THR A 118 -9.98 2.72 4.84
CA THR A 118 -8.97 1.94 5.56
C THR A 118 -9.38 1.83 7.02
N ILE A 119 -9.35 0.61 7.56
CA ILE A 119 -9.62 0.32 8.96
C ILE A 119 -8.28 0.25 9.69
N ILE A 120 -8.15 1.04 10.75
CA ILE A 120 -6.92 1.12 11.56
C ILE A 120 -7.30 0.85 13.00
N GLY A 121 -6.57 -0.05 13.66
CA GLY A 121 -6.75 -0.33 15.08
C GLY A 121 -5.42 -0.65 15.75
N ARG A 122 -5.47 -0.78 17.08
CA ARG A 122 -4.33 -1.18 17.90
C ARG A 122 -4.74 -2.28 18.86
N ALA A 123 -3.85 -3.24 19.05
CA ALA A 123 -4.02 -4.34 20.00
C ALA A 123 -2.98 -4.23 21.12
N PHE A 124 -3.43 -4.34 22.37
CA PHE A 124 -2.63 -4.29 23.58
C PHE A 124 -2.93 -5.48 24.48
N ASN A 125 -1.95 -5.84 25.29
CA ASN A 125 -2.18 -6.73 26.43
C ASN A 125 -2.91 -5.95 27.53
N GLY A 126 -4.06 -6.46 27.95
CA GLY A 126 -4.93 -5.82 28.94
C GLY A 126 -4.38 -5.83 30.37
N SER A 127 -3.41 -6.69 30.69
CA SER A 127 -2.81 -6.77 32.02
C SER A 127 -1.65 -5.79 32.23
N ASN A 128 -0.87 -5.51 31.20
CA ASN A 128 0.34 -4.67 31.30
C ASN A 128 0.37 -3.47 30.33
N PHE A 129 -0.63 -3.32 29.46
CA PHE A 129 -0.76 -2.25 28.46
C PHE A 129 0.34 -2.21 27.40
N GLU A 130 1.16 -3.26 27.29
CA GLU A 130 2.15 -3.36 26.23
C GLU A 130 1.47 -3.68 24.89
N PRO A 131 1.97 -3.15 23.76
CA PRO A 131 1.43 -3.48 22.46
C PRO A 131 1.60 -4.97 22.16
N MET A 132 0.58 -5.59 21.57
CA MET A 132 0.69 -6.99 21.14
C MET A 132 1.65 -7.11 19.96
N THR A 133 2.39 -8.23 19.92
CA THR A 133 3.36 -8.56 18.89
C THR A 133 3.36 -10.06 18.64
N ASP A 134 3.78 -10.49 17.46
CA ASP A 134 3.85 -11.89 17.02
C ASP A 134 2.50 -12.61 17.08
N ILE A 135 1.43 -11.92 16.67
CA ILE A 135 0.06 -12.46 16.63
C ILE A 135 -0.64 -12.07 15.33
N ASP A 136 -1.64 -12.84 14.95
CA ASP A 136 -2.47 -12.57 13.77
C ASP A 136 -3.76 -11.84 14.15
N VAL A 137 -4.03 -10.76 13.42
CA VAL A 137 -5.29 -10.01 13.50
C VAL A 137 -6.05 -10.26 12.22
N GLU A 138 -7.33 -10.64 12.32
CA GLU A 138 -8.19 -10.86 11.17
C GLU A 138 -9.32 -9.84 11.10
N LEU A 139 -9.58 -9.35 9.88
CA LEU A 139 -10.79 -8.60 9.59
C LEU A 139 -11.82 -9.51 8.93
N LEU A 140 -13.00 -9.60 9.52
CA LEU A 140 -14.14 -10.33 9.00
C LEU A 140 -15.19 -9.35 8.45
N SER A 141 -15.79 -9.71 7.32
CA SER A 141 -16.97 -9.08 6.73
C SER A 141 -18.04 -10.17 6.56
N GLU A 142 -19.24 -9.94 7.10
CA GLU A 142 -20.34 -10.93 7.08
C GLU A 142 -19.92 -12.33 7.59
N GLY A 143 -19.07 -12.38 8.63
CA GLY A 143 -18.58 -13.62 9.24
C GLY A 143 -17.51 -14.38 8.44
N LYS A 144 -17.06 -13.85 7.30
CA LYS A 144 -15.96 -14.41 6.50
C LYS A 144 -14.79 -13.44 6.44
N ARG A 145 -13.59 -13.94 6.14
CA ARG A 145 -12.41 -13.09 5.96
C ARG A 145 -12.65 -12.04 4.87
N ALA A 146 -12.49 -10.77 5.23
CA ALA A 146 -12.65 -9.66 4.30
C ALA A 146 -11.56 -9.70 3.22
N ARG A 147 -11.96 -9.52 1.96
CA ARG A 147 -11.03 -9.38 0.83
C ARG A 147 -10.44 -7.99 0.82
N MET A 148 -9.14 -7.93 0.55
CA MET A 148 -8.36 -6.70 0.59
C MET A 148 -8.18 -6.13 -0.83
N ILE A 149 -7.95 -4.83 -0.92
CA ILE A 149 -7.84 -4.10 -2.19
C ILE A 149 -6.70 -4.61 -3.08
N ASP A 150 -5.58 -5.04 -2.47
CA ASP A 150 -4.44 -5.65 -3.15
C ASP A 150 -3.62 -6.55 -2.20
N PRO A 151 -2.72 -7.40 -2.71
CA PRO A 151 -1.94 -8.35 -1.91
C PRO A 151 -0.98 -7.74 -0.86
N ASN A 152 -0.65 -6.45 -0.90
CA ASN A 152 0.14 -5.80 0.16
C ASN A 152 -0.67 -5.63 1.45
N TRP A 153 -1.98 -5.52 1.33
CA TRP A 153 -2.91 -5.46 2.45
C TRP A 153 -3.28 -6.88 2.84
N GLN A 154 -2.54 -7.46 3.76
CA GLN A 154 -2.76 -8.84 4.18
C GLN A 154 -3.93 -8.95 5.15
N ASN A 155 -4.64 -10.06 5.04
CA ASN A 155 -5.63 -10.49 6.01
C ASN A 155 -5.52 -12.02 6.11
N PRO A 156 -5.12 -12.59 7.27
CA PRO A 156 -4.73 -11.93 8.52
C PRO A 156 -3.57 -10.95 8.34
N PHE A 157 -3.53 -9.94 9.19
CA PHE A 157 -2.40 -9.05 9.37
C PHE A 157 -1.56 -9.57 10.55
N HIS A 158 -0.31 -9.91 10.30
CA HIS A 158 0.62 -10.36 11.33
C HIS A 158 1.27 -9.15 12.03
N LEU A 159 0.96 -8.95 13.31
CA LEU A 159 1.51 -7.87 14.13
C LEU A 159 2.97 -8.17 14.48
N VAL A 160 3.91 -7.35 14.02
CA VAL A 160 5.32 -7.43 14.40
C VAL A 160 5.71 -6.29 15.34
N ALA A 161 6.78 -6.45 16.12
CA ALA A 161 7.19 -5.47 17.14
C ALA A 161 7.28 -4.02 16.63
N ASN A 162 7.77 -3.82 15.41
CA ASN A 162 7.92 -2.49 14.79
C ASN A 162 6.59 -1.78 14.47
N THR A 163 5.45 -2.48 14.56
CA THR A 163 4.12 -1.88 14.35
C THR A 163 3.55 -1.23 15.60
N ALA A 164 4.18 -1.42 16.77
CA ALA A 164 3.67 -0.96 18.06
C ALA A 164 2.18 -1.32 18.28
N GLY A 165 1.82 -2.58 17.95
CA GLY A 165 0.47 -3.11 18.09
C GLY A 165 -0.54 -2.59 17.05
N THR A 166 -0.10 -1.77 16.09
CA THR A 166 -0.98 -1.19 15.07
C THR A 166 -1.21 -2.16 13.91
N PHE A 167 -2.47 -2.45 13.62
CA PHE A 167 -2.88 -3.20 12.43
C PHE A 167 -3.70 -2.31 11.50
N THR A 168 -3.61 -2.60 10.21
CA THR A 168 -4.32 -1.83 9.17
C THR A 168 -4.87 -2.75 8.10
N PHE A 169 -6.12 -2.54 7.72
CA PHE A 169 -6.80 -3.25 6.65
C PHE A 169 -7.36 -2.28 5.65
N TRP A 170 -7.34 -2.64 4.38
CA TRP A 170 -8.01 -1.88 3.34
C TRP A 170 -8.87 -2.81 2.48
N PRO A 171 -10.17 -2.98 2.84
CA PRO A 171 -11.07 -3.86 2.12
C PRO A 171 -11.29 -3.44 0.66
N GLU A 172 -11.55 -4.41 -0.21
CA GLU A 172 -11.87 -4.14 -1.61
C GLU A 172 -13.16 -3.30 -1.75
N PRO A 173 -13.23 -2.37 -2.73
CA PRO A 173 -14.46 -1.63 -2.99
C PRO A 173 -15.59 -2.56 -3.47
N VAL A 174 -16.82 -2.26 -3.07
CA VAL A 174 -18.00 -3.07 -3.41
C VAL A 174 -18.83 -2.37 -4.50
N PRO A 175 -19.21 -3.04 -5.59
CA PRO A 175 -20.05 -2.43 -6.64
C PRO A 175 -21.37 -1.86 -6.12
N ALA A 176 -21.76 -0.69 -6.62
CA ALA A 176 -23.00 0.01 -6.29
C ALA A 176 -23.86 0.21 -7.55
N LYS A 177 -25.19 0.29 -7.37
CA LYS A 177 -26.13 0.46 -8.49
C LYS A 177 -26.14 1.88 -9.06
N LYS A 178 -25.95 2.90 -8.22
CA LYS A 178 -25.93 4.32 -8.57
C LYS A 178 -25.08 5.09 -7.57
N VAL A 179 -24.59 6.26 -7.97
CA VAL A 179 -23.88 7.20 -7.08
C VAL A 179 -24.83 7.77 -6.02
N GLY A 180 -24.30 8.07 -4.82
CA GLY A 180 -25.07 8.65 -3.72
C GLY A 180 -25.94 7.66 -2.93
N LEU A 181 -25.81 6.34 -3.15
CA LEU A 181 -26.39 5.35 -2.25
C LEU A 181 -25.62 5.30 -0.94
N GLN A 182 -26.32 5.27 0.18
CA GLN A 182 -25.72 4.99 1.48
C GLN A 182 -25.90 3.50 1.79
N HIS A 183 -24.85 2.85 2.25
CA HIS A 183 -24.87 1.46 2.73
C HIS A 183 -24.00 1.33 3.97
N THR A 184 -24.45 0.50 4.92
CA THR A 184 -23.73 0.22 6.16
C THR A 184 -23.19 -1.19 6.10
N PHE A 185 -21.87 -1.31 6.17
CA PHE A 185 -21.15 -2.57 6.16
C PHE A 185 -20.82 -2.98 7.60
N SER A 186 -21.10 -4.23 7.95
CA SER A 186 -20.77 -4.80 9.27
C SER A 186 -19.47 -5.59 9.19
N PHE A 187 -18.52 -5.24 10.06
CA PHE A 187 -17.22 -5.89 10.16
C PHE A 187 -16.98 -6.42 11.57
N ALA A 188 -16.04 -7.34 11.71
CA ALA A 188 -15.49 -7.74 13.00
C ALA A 188 -13.97 -7.87 12.94
N VAL A 189 -13.27 -7.38 13.95
CA VAL A 189 -11.86 -7.74 14.19
C VAL A 189 -11.82 -8.96 15.09
N ARG A 190 -11.15 -10.01 14.65
CA ARG A 190 -10.89 -11.23 15.42
C ARG A 190 -9.40 -11.34 15.72
N ILE A 191 -9.06 -11.56 16.98
CA ILE A 191 -7.67 -11.78 17.42
C ILE A 191 -7.63 -13.06 18.25
N GLU A 192 -6.83 -14.02 17.80
CA GLU A 192 -6.57 -15.28 18.49
C GLU A 192 -5.08 -15.34 18.81
N ALA A 193 -4.75 -15.33 20.10
CA ALA A 193 -3.36 -15.33 20.58
C ALA A 193 -3.17 -16.40 21.66
N PRO A 194 -2.09 -17.19 21.62
CA PRO A 194 -1.80 -18.18 22.66
C PRO A 194 -1.74 -17.55 24.05
N GLY A 195 -2.48 -18.10 25.01
CA GLY A 195 -2.53 -17.59 26.39
C GLY A 195 -3.48 -16.41 26.61
N PHE A 196 -4.30 -16.05 25.62
CA PHE A 196 -5.33 -15.02 25.73
C PHE A 196 -6.70 -15.56 25.31
N GLU A 197 -7.76 -14.93 25.81
CA GLU A 197 -9.11 -15.15 25.29
C GLU A 197 -9.23 -14.62 23.87
N THR A 198 -10.02 -15.29 23.03
CA THR A 198 -10.33 -14.80 21.69
C THR A 198 -11.08 -13.48 21.78
N LEU A 199 -10.49 -12.43 21.22
CA LEU A 199 -11.14 -11.13 21.11
C LEU A 199 -11.92 -11.06 19.80
N LEU A 200 -13.20 -10.69 19.89
CA LEU A 200 -14.06 -10.45 18.74
C LEU A 200 -14.78 -9.11 18.88
N HIS A 201 -14.36 -8.12 18.10
CA HIS A 201 -14.88 -6.74 18.16
C HIS A 201 -15.69 -6.41 16.91
N TYR A 202 -16.99 -6.20 17.06
CA TYR A 202 -17.91 -5.85 15.97
C TYR A 202 -18.04 -4.33 15.80
N PHE A 203 -18.08 -3.87 14.56
CA PHE A 203 -18.28 -2.46 14.22
C PHE A 203 -18.96 -2.30 12.87
N GLU A 204 -19.52 -1.12 12.63
CA GLU A 204 -20.20 -0.78 11.39
C GLU A 204 -19.57 0.44 10.71
N VAL A 205 -19.54 0.41 9.39
CA VAL A 205 -19.02 1.49 8.57
C VAL A 205 -20.08 1.90 7.55
N SER A 206 -20.58 3.13 7.70
CA SER A 206 -21.50 3.72 6.73
C SER A 206 -20.73 4.40 5.61
N VAL A 207 -20.97 3.97 4.37
CA VAL A 207 -20.28 4.45 3.17
C VAL A 207 -21.30 4.96 2.16
N THR A 208 -20.99 6.08 1.51
CA THR A 208 -21.76 6.58 0.36
C THR A 208 -21.04 6.19 -0.92
N SER A 209 -21.77 5.61 -1.87
CA SER A 209 -21.22 5.18 -3.15
C SER A 209 -20.76 6.37 -4.01
N GLU A 210 -19.59 6.23 -4.62
CA GLU A 210 -18.97 7.22 -5.51
C GLU A 210 -18.91 6.69 -6.95
N GLU A 211 -18.60 7.56 -7.90
CA GLU A 211 -18.55 7.21 -9.32
C GLU A 211 -17.44 6.21 -9.66
N ARG A 212 -16.32 6.22 -8.91
CA ARG A 212 -15.13 5.42 -9.21
C ARG A 212 -14.52 4.85 -7.94
N ALA A 213 -13.87 3.70 -8.12
CA ALA A 213 -13.02 3.11 -7.08
C ALA A 213 -11.82 4.01 -6.78
N GLN A 214 -11.54 4.18 -5.49
CA GLN A 214 -10.37 4.89 -4.99
C GLN A 214 -9.22 3.91 -4.78
N TRP A 215 -8.13 4.10 -5.52
CA TRP A 215 -6.94 3.23 -5.47
C TRP A 215 -5.75 3.88 -4.78
N SER A 216 -5.89 5.14 -4.35
CA SER A 216 -4.89 5.86 -3.57
C SER A 216 -5.29 5.89 -2.09
N PHE A 217 -4.36 5.51 -1.22
CA PHE A 217 -4.55 5.61 0.22
C PHE A 217 -4.72 7.09 0.63
N SER A 218 -5.65 7.37 1.54
CA SER A 218 -5.86 8.71 2.09
C SER A 218 -6.16 8.66 3.58
N LEU A 219 -5.41 9.44 4.36
CA LEU A 219 -5.61 9.58 5.81
C LEU A 219 -7.02 10.12 6.15
N GLN A 220 -7.64 10.88 5.26
CA GLN A 220 -8.98 11.42 5.45
C GLN A 220 -10.09 10.35 5.32
N ARG A 221 -9.76 9.18 4.74
CA ARG A 221 -10.68 8.06 4.54
C ARG A 221 -10.30 6.87 5.41
N THR A 222 -10.07 7.15 6.70
CA THR A 222 -9.72 6.15 7.69
C THR A 222 -10.83 5.99 8.72
N HIS A 223 -11.15 4.74 9.04
CA HIS A 223 -12.00 4.36 10.16
C HIS A 223 -11.10 3.86 11.30
N LYS A 224 -10.98 4.66 12.36
CA LYS A 224 -10.15 4.32 13.51
C LYS A 224 -10.99 3.58 14.55
N LEU A 225 -10.56 2.36 14.86
CA LEU A 225 -11.11 1.57 15.94
C LEU A 225 -10.60 2.09 17.30
N PRO A 226 -11.35 1.83 18.39
CA PRO A 226 -10.79 1.96 19.73
C PRO A 226 -9.62 0.99 19.94
N ASP A 227 -8.81 1.26 20.96
CA ASP A 227 -7.77 0.31 21.38
C ASP A 227 -8.41 -0.98 21.87
N LEU A 228 -7.91 -2.11 21.36
CA LEU A 228 -8.39 -3.44 21.68
C LEU A 228 -7.45 -4.06 22.72
N TYR A 229 -8.01 -4.59 23.80
CA TYR A 229 -7.25 -5.17 24.91
C TYR A 229 -7.52 -6.66 25.02
N LEU A 230 -6.48 -7.48 24.93
CA LEU A 230 -6.57 -8.92 25.12
C LEU A 230 -6.27 -9.27 26.57
N PHE A 231 -7.10 -10.11 27.17
CA PHE A 231 -6.91 -10.58 28.54
C PHE A 231 -6.57 -12.08 28.55
N PRO A 232 -5.72 -12.53 29.48
CA PRO A 232 -5.52 -13.97 29.68
C PRO A 232 -6.84 -14.63 30.08
N PRO A 233 -7.05 -15.91 29.73
CA PRO A 233 -8.23 -16.65 30.18
C PRO A 233 -8.30 -16.56 31.69
N GLY A 234 -9.43 -16.09 32.21
CA GLY A 234 -9.62 -15.92 33.65
C GLY A 234 -9.24 -17.20 34.38
N GLY A 235 -8.27 -17.13 35.29
CA GLY A 235 -8.11 -18.18 36.27
C GLY A 235 -9.40 -18.21 37.07
N GLU A 236 -10.12 -19.34 37.06
CA GLU A 236 -11.10 -19.60 38.10
C GLU A 236 -10.37 -19.46 39.43
N ASP A 237 -10.74 -18.43 40.21
CA ASP A 237 -10.28 -18.26 41.58
C ASP A 237 -10.45 -19.61 42.31
N SER A 238 -9.32 -20.26 42.58
CA SER A 238 -9.23 -21.53 43.31
C SER A 238 -9.14 -21.28 44.81
#